data_AF-A0A961E067-F1
#
_entry.id   AF-A0A961E067-F1
#
_cell.length_a   1.000
_cell.length_b   1.000
_cell.length_c   1.000
_cell.angle_alpha   90.00
_cell.angle_beta   90.00
_cell.angle_gamma   90.00
#
_symmetry.space_group_name_H-M   'P 1'
#
loop_
_entity.id
_entity.type
_entity.pdbx_description
1 polymer ?
#
loop_
_entity_poly.entity_id
_entity_poly.type
_entity_poly.pdbx_seq_one_letter_code
_entity_poly.pdbx_strand_id
1 'polypeptide(L)'
;MKQELVFQAPRRGLPPRHFADLDAAGRKAAVTELGLPAFRAKQLAQQYYGRLLADPRQMTDLPAAVREAVSRALFPPLLSVVREIECDGGDTRKTLWRGHDGATFESVLMRYP
;
A
#
# COMPACT_ATOMS: atom_id res chain seq x y z
N MET A 1 13.14 31.54 0.34
CA MET A 1 11.66 31.39 0.36
C MET A 1 11.26 31.21 1.82
N LYS A 2 10.46 32.12 2.38
CA LYS A 2 10.08 32.12 3.80
C LYS A 2 8.95 31.09 3.97
N GLN A 3 9.19 30.00 4.69
CA GLN A 3 8.14 29.03 5.00
C GLN A 3 7.20 29.65 6.05
N GLU A 4 5.93 29.85 5.71
CA GLU A 4 4.91 30.31 6.66
C GLU A 4 4.54 29.19 7.63
N LEU A 5 4.50 29.52 8.92
CA LEU A 5 4.07 28.62 9.98
C LEU A 5 2.54 28.47 9.93
N VAL A 6 2.09 27.27 9.56
CA VAL A 6 0.66 26.93 9.52
C VAL A 6 0.27 26.31 10.88
N PHE A 7 -0.52 27.05 11.66
CA PHE A 7 -0.95 26.63 13.01
C PHE A 7 -2.21 25.74 13.02
N GLN A 8 -2.94 25.66 11.90
CA GLN A 8 -4.04 24.72 11.73
C GLN A 8 -3.66 23.67 10.71
N ALA A 9 -3.46 22.44 11.16
CA ALA A 9 -3.24 21.32 10.25
C ALA A 9 -4.44 21.22 9.29
N PRO A 10 -4.22 21.14 7.97
CA PRO A 10 -5.29 20.86 7.01
C PRO A 10 -6.05 19.62 7.48
N ARG A 11 -7.39 19.64 7.41
CA ARG A 11 -8.20 18.44 7.68
C ARG A 11 -7.84 17.38 6.64
N ARG A 12 -6.98 16.44 7.04
CA ARG A 12 -6.54 15.32 6.21
C ARG A 12 -7.68 14.32 6.12
N GLY A 13 -8.12 14.03 4.90
CA GLY A 13 -9.10 12.99 4.64
C GLY A 13 -8.52 11.62 4.97
N LEU A 14 -9.38 10.68 5.38
CA LEU A 14 -8.98 9.28 5.52
C LEU A 14 -8.39 8.76 4.20
N PRO A 15 -7.37 7.89 4.24
CA PRO A 15 -6.85 7.26 3.04
C PRO A 15 -7.97 6.49 2.31
N PRO A 16 -7.88 6.34 0.98
CA PRO A 16 -8.76 5.43 0.27
C PRO A 16 -8.58 4.01 0.82
N ARG A 17 -9.69 3.24 0.83
CA ARG A 17 -9.70 1.85 1.29
C ARG A 17 -8.59 1.05 0.62
N HIS A 18 -7.77 0.36 1.41
CA HIS A 18 -6.77 -0.56 0.89
C HIS A 18 -7.09 -2.01 1.31
N PHE A 19 -6.69 -2.98 0.48
CA PHE A 19 -6.89 -4.40 0.74
C PHE A 19 -6.30 -4.83 2.08
N ALA A 20 -5.20 -4.17 2.47
CA ALA A 20 -4.47 -4.45 3.69
C ALA A 20 -5.22 -4.07 4.98
N ASP A 21 -6.18 -3.14 4.89
CA ASP A 21 -6.98 -2.68 6.04
C ASP A 21 -8.10 -3.65 6.41
N LEU A 22 -8.40 -4.59 5.50
CA LEU A 22 -9.52 -5.52 5.62
C LEU A 22 -9.06 -6.84 6.25
N ASP A 23 -9.91 -7.42 7.08
CA ASP A 23 -9.74 -8.79 7.55
C ASP A 23 -10.14 -9.82 6.48
N ALA A 24 -10.10 -11.12 6.80
CA ALA A 24 -10.42 -12.16 5.83
C ALA A 24 -11.88 -12.11 5.32
N ALA A 25 -12.83 -11.69 6.15
CA ALA A 25 -14.24 -11.57 5.76
C ALA A 25 -14.46 -10.33 4.89
N GLY A 26 -13.90 -9.18 5.31
CA GLY A 26 -13.93 -7.92 4.59
C GLY A 26 -13.30 -8.03 3.20
N ARG A 27 -12.19 -8.76 3.05
CA ARG A 27 -11.57 -9.02 1.72
C ARG A 27 -12.51 -9.79 0.79
N LYS A 28 -13.23 -10.80 1.31
CA LYS A 28 -14.23 -11.55 0.50
C LYS A 28 -15.38 -10.66 0.08
N ALA A 29 -15.89 -9.84 1.00
CA ALA A 29 -16.96 -8.88 0.72
C ALA A 29 -16.52 -7.87 -0.34
N ALA A 30 -15.37 -7.23 -0.16
CA ALA A 30 -14.84 -6.21 -1.08
C ALA A 30 -14.57 -6.76 -2.49
N VAL A 31 -14.11 -8.01 -2.60
CA VAL A 31 -13.94 -8.68 -3.91
C VAL A 31 -15.30 -8.99 -4.55
N THR A 32 -16.28 -9.39 -3.76
CA THR A 32 -17.64 -9.69 -4.25
C THR A 32 -18.36 -8.42 -4.70
N GLU A 33 -18.16 -7.28 -4.01
CA GLU A 33 -18.64 -5.95 -4.42
C GLU A 33 -18.11 -5.54 -5.81
N LEU A 34 -16.93 -6.03 -6.21
CA LEU A 34 -16.34 -5.81 -7.53
C LEU A 34 -16.86 -6.80 -8.60
N GLY A 35 -17.86 -7.63 -8.27
CA GLY A 35 -18.40 -8.65 -9.16
C GLY A 35 -17.51 -9.87 -9.36
N LEU A 36 -16.49 -10.05 -8.50
CA LEU A 36 -15.57 -11.18 -8.58
C LEU A 36 -15.98 -12.31 -7.62
N PRO A 37 -15.69 -13.58 -7.95
CA PRO A 37 -15.92 -14.69 -7.03
C PRO A 37 -15.15 -14.50 -5.71
N ALA A 38 -15.78 -14.77 -4.57
CA ALA A 38 -15.19 -14.56 -3.25
C ALA A 38 -13.83 -15.27 -3.03
N PHE A 39 -13.57 -16.39 -3.71
CA PHE A 39 -12.27 -17.08 -3.60
C PHE A 39 -11.10 -16.24 -4.12
N ARG A 40 -11.34 -15.25 -5.00
CA ARG A 40 -10.31 -14.32 -5.50
C ARG A 40 -9.66 -13.53 -4.36
N ALA A 41 -10.36 -13.31 -3.24
CA ALA A 41 -9.78 -12.68 -2.05
C ALA A 41 -8.57 -13.46 -1.50
N LYS A 42 -8.62 -14.81 -1.53
CA LYS A 42 -7.48 -15.65 -1.09
C LYS A 42 -6.30 -15.54 -2.06
N GLN A 43 -6.57 -15.43 -3.37
CA GLN A 43 -5.52 -15.23 -4.37
C GLN A 43 -4.84 -13.87 -4.19
N LEU A 44 -5.61 -12.79 -4.06
CA LEU A 44 -5.08 -11.46 -3.76
C LEU A 44 -4.25 -11.44 -2.48
N ALA A 45 -4.72 -12.11 -1.42
CA ALA A 45 -3.95 -12.23 -0.18
C ALA A 45 -2.64 -12.99 -0.38
N GLN A 46 -2.62 -14.06 -1.18
CA GLN A 46 -1.40 -14.81 -1.47
C GLN A 46 -0.41 -13.98 -2.30
N GLN A 47 -0.88 -13.21 -3.27
CA GLN A 47 -0.04 -12.32 -4.06
C GLN A 47 0.55 -11.21 -3.18
N TYR A 48 -0.28 -10.57 -2.37
CA TYR A 48 0.14 -9.42 -1.57
C TYR A 48 1.01 -9.82 -0.36
N TYR A 49 0.54 -10.74 0.49
CA TYR A 49 1.24 -11.12 1.71
C TYR A 49 2.25 -12.24 1.50
N GLY A 50 1.97 -13.18 0.59
CA GLY A 50 2.85 -14.33 0.34
C GLY A 50 3.96 -14.02 -0.65
N ARG A 51 3.66 -13.29 -1.74
CA ARG A 51 4.62 -12.96 -2.80
C ARG A 51 5.13 -11.51 -2.75
N LEU A 52 4.66 -10.71 -1.80
CA LEU A 52 5.04 -9.31 -1.63
C LEU A 52 4.75 -8.46 -2.88
N LEU A 53 3.72 -8.83 -3.65
CA LEU A 53 3.32 -8.15 -4.88
C LEU A 53 2.17 -7.21 -4.61
N ALA A 54 2.46 -5.90 -4.58
CA ALA A 54 1.46 -4.86 -4.31
C ALA A 54 0.70 -4.38 -5.55
N ASP A 55 1.11 -4.79 -6.75
CA ASP A 55 0.48 -4.37 -8.01
C ASP A 55 -0.39 -5.48 -8.64
N PRO A 56 -1.73 -5.36 -8.60
CA PRO A 56 -2.63 -6.32 -9.25
C PRO A 56 -2.43 -6.49 -10.76
N ARG A 57 -1.83 -5.52 -11.44
CA ARG A 57 -1.53 -5.60 -12.88
C ARG A 57 -0.49 -6.68 -13.18
N GLN A 58 0.32 -7.02 -12.19
CA GLN A 58 1.35 -8.06 -12.25
C GLN A 58 0.86 -9.43 -11.73
N MET A 59 -0.36 -9.52 -11.17
CA MET A 59 -0.92 -10.77 -10.64
C MET A 59 -1.52 -11.62 -11.77
N THR A 60 -0.74 -12.58 -12.26
CA THR A 60 -1.10 -13.37 -13.46
C THR A 60 -2.27 -14.34 -13.26
N ASP A 61 -2.60 -14.69 -12.02
CA ASP A 61 -3.76 -15.50 -11.64
C ASP A 61 -5.09 -14.73 -11.69
N LEU A 62 -5.04 -13.39 -11.73
CA LEU A 62 -6.19 -12.54 -12.04
C LEU A 62 -6.39 -12.45 -13.56
N PRO A 63 -7.64 -12.59 -14.06
CA PRO A 63 -7.97 -12.28 -15.44
C PRO A 63 -7.53 -10.85 -15.82
N ALA A 64 -6.90 -10.68 -16.97
CA ALA A 64 -6.37 -9.38 -17.40
C ALA A 64 -7.44 -8.27 -17.35
N ALA A 65 -8.66 -8.59 -17.75
CA ALA A 65 -9.80 -7.68 -17.77
C ALA A 65 -10.17 -7.08 -16.40
N VAL A 66 -9.79 -7.71 -15.29
CA VAL A 66 -10.17 -7.24 -13.94
C VAL A 66 -9.01 -6.59 -13.17
N ARG A 67 -7.77 -6.68 -13.66
CA ARG A 67 -6.58 -6.23 -12.92
C ARG A 67 -6.60 -4.73 -12.62
N GLU A 68 -6.98 -3.92 -13.61
CA GLU A 68 -7.08 -2.46 -13.44
C GLU A 68 -8.18 -2.07 -12.44
N ALA A 69 -9.34 -2.72 -12.51
CA ALA A 69 -10.45 -2.46 -11.59
C ALA A 69 -10.06 -2.82 -10.15
N VAL A 70 -9.40 -3.96 -9.94
CA VAL A 70 -8.89 -4.39 -8.63
C VAL A 70 -7.79 -3.44 -8.13
N SER A 71 -6.85 -3.05 -8.98
CA SER A 71 -5.79 -2.10 -8.64
C SER A 71 -6.36 -0.79 -8.11
N ARG A 72 -7.28 -0.17 -8.87
CA ARG A 72 -7.90 1.09 -8.47
C ARG A 72 -8.74 0.98 -7.19
N ALA A 73 -9.46 -0.13 -7.00
CA ALA A 73 -10.43 -0.26 -5.91
C ALA A 73 -9.83 -0.74 -4.59
N LEU A 74 -8.77 -1.54 -4.63
CA LEU A 74 -8.23 -2.24 -3.45
C LEU A 74 -6.72 -2.05 -3.25
N PHE A 75 -5.99 -1.55 -4.24
CA PHE A 75 -4.56 -1.28 -4.12
C PHE A 75 -4.19 0.14 -4.60
N PRO A 76 -4.89 1.19 -4.12
CA PRO A 76 -4.49 2.56 -4.43
C PRO A 76 -3.08 2.83 -3.87
N PRO A 77 -2.21 3.55 -4.59
CA PRO A 77 -0.93 3.98 -4.04
C PRO A 77 -1.15 4.88 -2.81
N LEU A 78 -0.71 4.43 -1.64
CA LEU A 78 -0.83 5.19 -0.38
C LEU A 78 0.48 5.88 0.03
N LEU A 79 1.62 5.32 -0.39
CA LEU A 79 2.94 5.74 0.03
C LEU A 79 3.86 5.89 -1.18
N SER A 80 4.72 6.90 -1.13
CA SER A 80 5.83 7.08 -2.07
C SER A 80 7.15 7.21 -1.29
N VAL A 81 8.21 6.62 -1.83
CA VAL A 81 9.56 6.79 -1.26
C VAL A 81 10.06 8.19 -1.65
N VAL A 82 10.45 8.97 -0.65
CA VAL A 82 11.04 10.30 -0.84
C VAL A 82 12.56 10.20 -0.83
N ARG A 83 13.11 9.40 0.08
CA ARG A 83 14.56 9.23 0.26
C ARG A 83 14.85 7.91 0.94
N GLU A 84 15.96 7.29 0.56
CA GLU A 84 16.53 6.13 1.24
C GLU A 84 17.96 6.47 1.68
N ILE A 85 18.35 6.02 2.87
CA ILE A 85 19.69 6.16 3.44
C ILE A 85 20.09 4.81 4.01
N GLU A 86 21.31 4.38 3.70
CA GLU A 86 21.91 3.13 4.18
C GLU A 86 23.08 3.44 5.11
N CYS A 87 23.25 2.60 6.14
CA CYS A 87 24.35 2.62 7.11
C CYS A 87 24.83 1.18 7.36
N ASP A 88 25.92 1.04 8.12
CA ASP A 88 26.42 -0.26 8.61
C ASP A 88 26.69 -1.27 7.47
N GLY A 89 27.28 -0.81 6.37
CA GLY A 89 27.56 -1.65 5.19
C GLY A 89 26.31 -2.15 4.46
N GLY A 90 25.14 -1.55 4.71
CA GLY A 90 23.86 -1.93 4.12
C GLY A 90 22.96 -2.74 5.05
N ASP A 91 23.40 -3.08 6.26
CA ASP A 91 22.59 -3.82 7.24
C ASP A 91 21.50 -2.95 7.90
N THR A 92 21.63 -1.61 7.85
CA THR A 92 20.60 -0.67 8.31
C THR A 92 20.13 0.21 7.16
N ARG A 93 18.81 0.23 6.93
CA ARG A 93 18.18 1.04 5.88
C ARG A 93 17.04 1.88 6.43
N LYS A 94 17.16 3.20 6.29
CA LYS A 94 16.12 4.16 6.66
C LYS A 94 15.44 4.71 5.40
N THR A 95 14.13 4.55 5.34
CA THR A 95 13.30 5.02 4.22
C THR A 95 12.37 6.13 4.73
N LEU A 96 12.44 7.30 4.10
CA LEU A 96 11.50 8.40 4.29
C LEU A 96 10.33 8.21 3.31
N TRP A 97 9.13 8.09 3.86
CA TRP A 97 7.88 7.93 3.12
C TRP A 97 7.11 9.24 3.07
N ARG A 98 6.36 9.43 1.98
CA ARG A 98 5.29 10.42 1.88
C ARG A 98 3.97 9.72 1.64
N GLY A 99 3.00 9.97 2.53
CA GLY A 99 1.63 9.48 2.44
C GLY A 99 0.79 10.23 1.42
N HIS A 100 -0.41 9.71 1.16
CA HIS A 100 -1.39 10.27 0.22
C HIS A 100 -1.80 11.72 0.53
N ASP A 101 -1.69 12.11 1.80
CA ASP A 101 -2.04 13.43 2.33
C ASP A 101 -0.83 14.38 2.46
N GLY A 102 0.34 13.96 1.95
CA GLY A 102 1.59 14.69 2.04
C GLY A 102 2.31 14.58 3.39
N ALA A 103 1.74 13.89 4.39
CA ALA A 103 2.44 13.58 5.63
C ALA A 103 3.69 12.74 5.35
N THR A 104 4.73 12.93 6.16
CA THR A 104 5.95 12.14 6.05
C THR A 104 6.22 11.37 7.33
N PHE A 105 6.74 10.15 7.19
CA PHE A 105 7.20 9.31 8.28
C PHE A 105 8.36 8.45 7.82
N GLU A 106 9.11 7.87 8.76
CA GLU A 106 10.27 7.05 8.47
C GLU A 106 10.03 5.60 8.89
N SER A 107 10.56 4.65 8.14
CA SER A 107 10.75 3.26 8.58
C SER A 107 12.24 2.94 8.62
N VAL A 108 12.65 2.11 9.59
CA VAL A 108 14.02 1.59 9.65
C VAL A 108 13.95 0.06 9.57
N LEU A 109 14.63 -0.50 8.56
CA LEU A 109 14.87 -1.93 8.43
C LEU A 109 16.29 -2.21 8.93
N MET A 110 16.42 -3.10 9.90
CA MET A 110 17.72 -3.52 10.46
C MET A 110 17.87 -5.02 10.29
N ARG A 111 19.02 -5.43 9.75
CA ARG A 111 19.44 -6.83 9.69
C ARG A 111 20.34 -7.12 10.89
N TYR A 112 20.02 -8.18 11.61
CA TYR A 112 20.82 -8.67 12.74
C TYR A 112 21.49 -10.01 12.37
N PRO A 113 22.60 -10.37 13.04
CA PRO A 113 23.26 -11.67 12.88
C PRO A 113 22.36 -12.88 13.16
#